data_AF-A0A517ZPT1-F1
#
_entry.id   AF-A0A517ZPT1-F1
#
_cell.length_a   1.000
_cell.length_b   1.000
_cell.length_c   1.000
_cell.angle_alpha   90.00
_cell.angle_beta   90.00
_cell.angle_gamma   90.00
#
_symmetry.space_group_name_H-M   'P 1'
#
loop_
_entity.id
_entity.type
_entity.pdbx_description
1 polymer ?
#
loop_
_entity_poly.entity_id
_entity_poly.type
_entity_poly.pdbx_seq_one_letter_code
_entity_poly.pdbx_strand_id
1 'polypeptide(L)'
;MWLPSVTFDTVASFIDGADMASNGSFLAGFREWLIVKVDDGNNLHWTALILELAFPKARSPRKELEACEDHLPVIEIMFQLLDSFCQERQESGLRLIYLTYEKWLRKQSWYKRGWPGWVEL
;
A
#
# COMPACT_ATOMS: atom_id res chain seq x y z
N MET A 1 -29.65 14.47 -1.21
CA MET A 1 -28.20 14.25 -1.45
C MET A 1 -27.73 13.30 -0.36
N TRP A 2 -27.37 12.07 -0.70
CA TRP A 2 -26.82 11.10 0.25
C TRP A 2 -25.30 11.31 0.27
N LEU A 3 -24.75 11.66 1.43
CA LEU A 3 -23.31 11.70 1.62
C LEU A 3 -22.90 10.37 2.26
N PRO A 4 -21.97 9.61 1.67
CA PRO A 4 -21.47 8.39 2.29
C PRO A 4 -20.86 8.71 3.65
N SER A 5 -21.06 7.81 4.61
CA SER A 5 -20.31 7.84 5.86
C SER A 5 -18.81 7.77 5.57
N VAL A 6 -18.02 8.51 6.34
CA VAL A 6 -16.55 8.50 6.22
C VAL A 6 -16.05 7.16 6.75
N THR A 7 -15.84 6.22 5.85
CA THR A 7 -15.29 4.90 6.11
C THR A 7 -13.96 4.74 5.38
N PHE A 8 -13.15 3.80 5.84
CA PHE A 8 -11.88 3.44 5.19
C PHE A 8 -12.05 3.20 3.69
N ASP A 9 -13.07 2.43 3.27
CA ASP A 9 -13.30 2.10 1.86
C ASP A 9 -13.73 3.33 1.04
N THR A 10 -14.53 4.23 1.62
CA THR A 10 -14.92 5.49 0.95
C THR A 10 -13.70 6.38 0.72
N VAL A 11 -12.82 6.51 1.72
CA VAL A 11 -11.59 7.31 1.60
C VAL A 11 -10.61 6.66 0.62
N ALA A 12 -10.45 5.35 0.68
CA ALA A 12 -9.60 4.62 -0.26
C ALA A 12 -10.08 4.78 -1.71
N SER A 13 -11.39 4.64 -1.95
CA SER A 13 -11.98 4.84 -3.27
C SER A 13 -11.80 6.27 -3.78
N PHE A 14 -11.88 7.27 -2.90
CA PHE A 14 -11.60 8.66 -3.26
C PHE A 14 -10.14 8.85 -3.70
N ILE A 15 -9.20 8.26 -2.97
CA ILE A 15 -7.76 8.30 -3.29
C ILE A 15 -7.47 7.59 -4.61
N ASP A 16 -8.03 6.41 -4.84
CA ASP A 16 -7.91 5.69 -6.11
C ASP A 16 -8.45 6.54 -7.27
N GLY A 17 -9.60 7.20 -7.08
CA GLY A 17 -10.16 8.13 -8.08
C GLY A 17 -9.24 9.31 -8.39
N ALA A 18 -8.60 9.88 -7.37
CA ALA A 18 -7.62 10.95 -7.55
C ALA A 18 -6.36 10.45 -8.28
N ASP A 19 -5.87 9.26 -7.95
CA ASP A 19 -4.75 8.64 -8.64
C ASP A 19 -5.06 8.37 -10.12
N MET A 20 -6.25 7.83 -10.41
CA MET A 20 -6.73 7.65 -11.79
C MET A 20 -6.80 8.98 -12.55
N ALA A 21 -7.31 10.04 -11.93
CA ALA A 21 -7.32 11.38 -12.54
C ALA A 21 -5.91 11.92 -12.83
N SER A 22 -4.90 11.43 -12.11
CA SER A 22 -3.48 11.74 -12.30
C SER A 22 -2.75 10.76 -13.24
N ASN A 23 -3.46 9.89 -13.95
CA ASN A 23 -2.90 8.80 -14.76
C ASN A 23 -2.00 7.83 -13.96
N GLY A 24 -2.33 7.57 -12.70
CA GLY A 24 -1.56 6.67 -11.84
C GLY A 24 -0.27 7.25 -11.28
N SER A 25 -0.02 8.56 -11.47
CA SER A 25 1.25 9.19 -11.08
C SER A 25 1.31 9.54 -9.59
N PHE A 26 0.16 9.70 -8.93
CA PHE A 26 0.07 10.04 -7.52
C PHE A 26 0.54 8.89 -6.64
N LEU A 27 0.07 7.66 -6.88
CA LEU A 27 0.43 6.45 -6.14
C LEU A 27 1.51 5.60 -6.81
N ALA A 28 2.14 6.07 -7.88
CA ALA A 28 3.23 5.36 -8.54
C ALA A 28 4.31 4.90 -7.53
N GLY A 29 4.49 3.60 -7.35
CA GLY A 29 5.46 3.01 -6.41
C GLY A 29 4.98 2.87 -4.97
N PHE A 30 3.77 3.33 -4.62
CA PHE A 30 3.25 3.28 -3.25
C PHE A 30 3.02 1.85 -2.77
N ARG A 31 2.46 0.99 -3.63
CA ARG A 31 2.25 -0.43 -3.31
C ARG A 31 3.57 -1.14 -3.04
N GLU A 32 4.57 -0.95 -3.89
CA GLU A 32 5.90 -1.55 -3.75
C GLU A 32 6.58 -1.09 -2.45
N TRP A 33 6.43 0.19 -2.13
CA TRP A 33 6.90 0.76 -0.86
C TRP A 33 6.21 0.14 0.35
N LEU A 34 4.90 -0.10 0.30
CA LEU A 34 4.15 -0.80 1.36
C LEU A 34 4.56 -2.27 1.50
N ILE A 35 4.76 -3.00 0.40
CA ILE A 35 5.16 -4.41 0.43
C ILE A 35 6.46 -4.58 1.21
N VAL A 36 7.46 -3.72 0.96
CA VAL A 36 8.74 -3.76 1.68
C VAL A 36 8.57 -3.56 3.19
N LYS A 37 7.58 -2.75 3.62
CA LYS A 37 7.32 -2.51 5.04
C LYS A 37 6.54 -3.63 5.72
N VAL A 38 5.58 -4.21 5.01
CA VAL A 38 4.86 -5.40 5.49
C VAL A 38 5.81 -6.60 5.57
N ASP A 39 6.79 -6.67 4.67
CA ASP A 39 7.78 -7.76 4.57
C ASP A 39 7.13 -9.15 4.42
N ASP A 40 5.99 -9.20 3.72
CA ASP A 40 5.24 -10.43 3.40
C ASP A 40 4.89 -10.46 1.90
N GLY A 41 4.06 -11.41 1.47
CA GLY A 41 3.67 -11.66 0.09
C GLY A 41 3.38 -10.42 -0.77
N ASN A 42 3.62 -10.54 -2.07
CA ASN A 42 3.51 -9.42 -3.01
C ASN A 42 2.17 -9.35 -3.77
N ASN A 43 1.16 -10.12 -3.38
CA ASN A 43 -0.08 -10.29 -4.15
C ASN A 43 -1.21 -9.35 -3.70
N LEU A 44 -0.98 -8.54 -2.68
CA LEU A 44 -1.99 -7.63 -2.12
C LEU A 44 -2.02 -6.28 -2.84
N HIS A 45 -3.22 -5.70 -2.87
CA HIS A 45 -3.46 -4.30 -3.23
C HIS A 45 -3.03 -3.37 -2.10
N TRP A 46 -2.75 -2.08 -2.40
CA TRP A 46 -2.24 -1.13 -1.41
C TRP A 46 -3.18 -0.97 -0.21
N THR A 47 -4.50 -0.99 -0.42
CA THR A 47 -5.49 -0.90 0.66
C THR A 47 -5.38 -2.05 1.65
N ALA A 48 -5.19 -3.27 1.16
CA ALA A 48 -5.01 -4.45 2.01
C ALA A 48 -3.68 -4.39 2.77
N LEU A 49 -2.60 -3.91 2.14
CA LEU A 49 -1.29 -3.72 2.80
C LEU A 49 -1.36 -2.71 3.94
N ILE A 50 -2.16 -1.64 3.80
CA ILE A 50 -2.40 -0.70 4.90
C ILE A 50 -3.09 -1.39 6.07
N LEU A 51 -4.05 -2.30 5.81
CA LEU A 51 -4.71 -3.04 6.88
C LEU A 51 -3.74 -4.01 7.59
N GLU A 52 -2.83 -4.66 6.87
CA GLU A 52 -1.76 -5.47 7.49
C GLU A 52 -0.91 -4.62 8.44
N LEU A 53 -0.57 -3.38 8.05
CA LEU A 53 0.19 -2.45 8.89
C LEU A 53 -0.62 -1.88 10.05
N ALA A 54 -1.92 -1.64 9.87
CA ALA A 54 -2.82 -1.11 10.90
C ALA A 54 -3.18 -2.18 11.95
N PHE A 55 -3.20 -3.45 11.55
CA PHE A 55 -3.58 -4.59 12.39
C PHE A 55 -2.51 -5.71 12.36
N PRO A 56 -1.26 -5.46 12.78
CA PRO A 56 -0.12 -6.37 12.57
C PRO A 56 -0.22 -7.71 13.32
N LYS A 57 -1.18 -7.85 14.24
CA LYS A 57 -1.43 -9.08 15.01
C LYS A 57 -2.71 -9.80 14.59
N ALA A 58 -3.47 -9.22 13.67
CA ALA A 58 -4.73 -9.78 13.24
C ALA A 58 -4.51 -10.91 12.26
N ARG A 59 -5.22 -12.02 12.46
CA ARG A 59 -5.26 -13.10 11.48
C ARG A 59 -6.00 -12.70 10.20
N SER A 60 -6.92 -11.74 10.32
CA SER A 60 -7.71 -11.21 9.20
C SER A 60 -7.93 -9.72 9.43
N PRO A 61 -6.99 -8.86 8.99
CA PRO A 61 -7.09 -7.40 9.19
C PRO A 61 -8.39 -6.79 8.67
N ARG A 62 -8.94 -7.34 7.57
CA ARG A 62 -10.23 -6.90 7.02
C ARG A 62 -11.39 -7.13 8.00
N LYS A 63 -11.42 -8.26 8.70
CA LYS A 63 -12.46 -8.55 9.69
C LYS A 63 -12.34 -7.66 10.93
N GLU A 64 -11.11 -7.34 11.34
CA GLU A 64 -10.89 -6.38 12.43
C GLU A 64 -11.43 -4.99 12.06
N LEU A 65 -11.16 -4.51 10.85
CA LEU A 65 -11.72 -3.26 10.34
C LEU A 65 -13.26 -3.28 10.35
N GLU A 66 -13.88 -4.36 9.86
CA GLU A 66 -15.35 -4.49 9.83
C GLU A 66 -15.98 -4.56 11.22
N ALA A 67 -15.21 -4.97 12.23
CA ALA A 67 -15.63 -4.98 13.62
C ALA A 67 -15.43 -3.62 14.32
N CYS A 68 -14.67 -2.68 13.73
CA CYS A 68 -14.50 -1.34 14.27
C CYS A 68 -15.81 -0.53 14.10
N GLU A 69 -16.26 0.09 15.19
CA GLU A 69 -17.37 1.04 15.12
C GLU A 69 -16.95 2.36 14.43
N ASP A 70 -15.69 2.73 14.56
CA ASP A 70 -15.10 3.93 13.96
C ASP A 70 -13.85 3.58 13.15
N HIS A 71 -13.83 3.99 11.88
CA HIS A 71 -12.71 3.76 10.96
C HIS A 71 -11.68 4.89 11.01
N LEU A 72 -11.94 6.00 11.72
CA LEU A 72 -11.05 7.16 11.77
C LEU A 72 -9.60 6.79 12.17
N PRO A 73 -9.33 5.95 13.18
CA PRO A 73 -7.95 5.59 13.52
C PRO A 73 -7.20 4.88 12.39
N VAL A 74 -7.89 4.04 11.61
CA VAL A 74 -7.28 3.33 10.47
C VAL A 74 -7.09 4.29 9.28
N ILE A 75 -8.00 5.24 9.10
CA ILE A 75 -7.89 6.31 8.10
C ILE A 75 -6.69 7.22 8.44
N GLU A 76 -6.46 7.54 9.71
CA GLU A 76 -5.29 8.31 10.15
C GLU A 76 -3.99 7.58 9.81
N ILE A 77 -3.91 6.26 10.05
CA ILE A 77 -2.76 5.43 9.63
C ILE A 77 -2.57 5.48 8.11
N MET A 78 -3.66 5.41 7.32
CA MET A 78 -3.59 5.53 5.87
C MET A 78 -2.93 6.86 5.44
N PHE A 79 -3.36 7.98 6.02
CA PHE A 79 -2.78 9.29 5.70
C PHE A 79 -1.34 9.43 6.18
N GLN A 80 -0.99 8.92 7.37
CA GLN A 80 0.39 8.91 7.84
C GLN A 80 1.32 8.11 6.92
N LEU A 81 0.85 6.98 6.38
CA LEU A 81 1.60 6.19 5.41
C LEU A 81 1.75 6.91 4.07
N LEU A 82 0.71 7.59 3.59
CA LEU A 82 0.77 8.40 2.37
C LEU A 82 1.73 9.59 2.53
N ASP A 83 1.70 10.29 3.65
CA ASP A 83 2.62 11.39 3.94
C ASP A 83 4.06 10.91 3.99
N SER A 84 4.30 9.81 4.71
CA SER A 84 5.63 9.18 4.80
C SER A 84 6.15 8.74 3.43
N PHE A 85 5.28 8.17 2.59
CA PHE A 85 5.61 7.80 1.22
C PHE A 85 5.94 9.02 0.37
N CYS A 86 5.12 10.08 0.45
CA CYS A 86 5.36 11.32 -0.30
C CYS A 86 6.70 11.94 0.07
N GLN A 87 7.03 11.98 1.36
CA GLN A 87 8.31 12.47 1.84
C GLN A 87 9.48 11.63 1.30
N GLU A 88 9.43 10.30 1.45
CA GLU A 88 10.51 9.43 0.97
C GLU A 88 10.66 9.49 -0.56
N ARG A 89 9.54 9.59 -1.29
CA ARG A 89 9.54 9.79 -2.74
C ARG A 89 10.17 11.12 -3.12
N GLN A 90 9.94 12.19 -2.36
CA GLN A 90 10.53 13.51 -2.62
C GLN A 90 12.04 13.50 -2.33
N GLU A 91 12.47 12.85 -1.27
CA GLU A 91 13.88 12.81 -0.84
C GLU A 91 14.73 11.88 -1.73
N SER A 92 14.22 10.67 -2.03
CA SER A 92 14.99 9.60 -2.68
C SER A 92 14.58 9.31 -4.12
N GLY A 93 13.40 9.78 -4.53
CA GLY A 93 12.83 9.52 -5.85
C GLY A 93 12.26 8.11 -6.02
N LEU A 94 11.43 7.94 -7.04
CA LEU A 94 10.80 6.66 -7.38
C LEU A 94 11.80 5.54 -7.69
N ARG A 95 12.96 5.88 -8.24
CA ARG A 95 13.99 4.91 -8.58
C ARG A 95 14.46 4.13 -7.36
N LEU A 96 14.66 4.79 -6.21
CA LEU A 96 15.14 4.10 -5.02
C LEU A 96 14.06 3.17 -4.46
N ILE A 97 12.79 3.59 -4.47
CA ILE A 97 11.66 2.77 -4.04
C ILE A 97 11.63 1.46 -4.83
N TYR A 98 11.67 1.52 -6.17
CA TYR A 98 11.67 0.33 -7.00
C TYR A 98 12.93 -0.54 -6.84
N LEU A 99 14.11 0.06 -6.65
CA LEU A 99 15.33 -0.70 -6.37
C LEU A 99 15.26 -1.43 -5.03
N THR A 100 14.68 -0.80 -4.00
CA THR A 100 14.48 -1.43 -2.69
C THR A 100 13.50 -2.58 -2.79
N TYR A 101 12.39 -2.39 -3.51
CA TYR A 101 11.43 -3.46 -3.77
C TYR A 101 12.04 -4.62 -4.56
N GLU A 102 12.83 -4.36 -5.60
CA GLU A 102 13.52 -5.42 -6.37
C GLU A 102 14.54 -6.18 -5.51
N LYS A 103 15.27 -5.49 -4.63
CA LYS A 103 16.15 -6.14 -3.65
C LYS A 103 15.37 -7.03 -2.69
N TRP A 104 14.19 -6.59 -2.27
CA TRP A 104 13.29 -7.37 -1.43
C TRP A 104 12.78 -8.60 -2.18
N LEU A 105 12.34 -8.47 -3.44
CA LEU A 105 11.88 -9.59 -4.27
C LEU A 105 12.95 -10.68 -4.39
N ARG A 106 14.22 -10.31 -4.63
CA ARG A 106 15.33 -11.27 -4.76
C ARG A 106 15.63 -12.08 -3.51
N LYS A 107 15.19 -11.64 -2.33
CA LYS A 107 15.32 -12.41 -1.10
C LYS A 107 14.24 -13.48 -0.97
N GLN A 108 13.16 -13.38 -1.73
CA GLN A 108 12.02 -14.27 -1.62
C GLN A 108 12.30 -15.61 -2.30
N SER A 109 11.99 -16.71 -1.61
CA SER A 109 12.26 -18.08 -2.08
C SER A 109 11.52 -18.44 -3.38
N TRP A 110 10.44 -17.73 -3.67
CA TRP A 110 9.61 -17.90 -4.86
C TRP A 110 10.06 -17.04 -6.04
N TYR A 111 10.77 -15.91 -5.86
CA TYR A 111 11.15 -15.03 -6.97
C TYR A 111 12.42 -15.53 -7.68
N LYS A 112 12.25 -16.18 -8.83
CA LYS A 112 13.35 -16.82 -9.59
C LYS A 112 13.21 -16.51 -11.08
N ARG A 113 14.29 -16.74 -11.84
CA ARG A 113 14.26 -16.62 -13.31
C ARG A 113 13.06 -17.36 -13.89
N GLY A 114 12.30 -16.67 -14.75
CA GLY A 114 11.07 -17.19 -15.35
C GLY A 114 9.79 -16.82 -14.57
N TRP A 115 9.89 -16.23 -13.38
CA TRP A 115 8.72 -15.63 -12.72
C TRP A 115 8.23 -14.37 -13.44
N PRO A 116 6.91 -14.11 -13.45
CA PRO A 116 6.37 -12.84 -13.94
C PRO A 116 7.05 -11.65 -13.25
N GLY A 117 7.51 -10.69 -14.05
CA GLY A 117 8.20 -9.50 -13.55
C GLY A 117 9.68 -9.70 -13.21
N TRP A 118 10.27 -10.88 -13.46
CA TRP A 118 11.71 -11.09 -13.30
C TRP A 118 12.52 -10.14 -14.18
N VAL A 119 13.43 -9.38 -13.56
CA VAL A 119 14.36 -8.48 -14.26
C VAL A 119 15.76 -9.09 -14.27
N GLU A 120 16.40 -9.11 -15.44
CA GLU A 120 17.83 -9.39 -15.58
C GLU A 120 18.56 -8.04 -15.43
N LEU A 121 19.19 -7.80 -14.27
CA LEU A 121 19.92 -6.57 -13.94
C LEU A 121 21.37 -6.65 -14.40
#